data_AF-A0A6L3EZ84-F1
#
_entry.id   AF-A0A6L3EZ84-F1
#
_cell.length_a   1.000
_cell.length_b   1.000
_cell.length_c   1.000
_cell.angle_alpha   90.00
_cell.angle_beta   90.00
_cell.angle_gamma   90.00
#
_symmetry.space_group_name_H-M   'P 1'
#
loop_
_entity.id
_entity.type
_entity.pdbx_description
1 polymer ?
#
loop_
_entity_poly.entity_id
_entity_poly.type
_entity_poly.pdbx_seq_one_letter_code
_entity_poly.pdbx_strand_id
1 'polypeptide(L)'
;GAVGFVGFDVQSNSFVLLPEGADWQRIAAFAAYSGAGGVVNLMVSNWTRDKGYGMGKITGYIPAAASGAHPRLAHVGSIFTITPENLAKWRGWWRIVQIDQYLIFFLGALVGMGLPAVLYVSFVDGETAVPGLSVMAELGTAMAARGGVAFTFMAALLGAWILFKTQLVILEGTVRAIADLLWSSSHRIRHWRGGDVRAIYYTVLAIAVVWGMVALRISQPIILLQVGANMAGVVLVISSIHILYVNTTFLPPELQPPLWRRVALIATALFYGSFVYLWLMGGLLPNPDTGFLFNIPQYFSGR
;
A
#
# COMPACT_ATOMS: atom_id res chain seq x y z
N GLY A 1 1.59 -19.01 -18.75
CA GLY A 1 0.14 -19.37 -18.77
C GLY A 1 -0.42 -19.38 -17.37
N ALA A 2 -1.75 -19.51 -17.20
CA ALA A 2 -2.45 -19.49 -15.90
C ALA A 2 -1.85 -20.44 -14.83
N VAL A 3 -1.15 -21.49 -15.27
CA VAL A 3 -0.46 -22.48 -14.45
C VAL A 3 0.65 -21.87 -13.57
N GLY A 4 1.33 -20.82 -14.06
CA GLY A 4 2.35 -20.09 -13.29
C GLY A 4 1.80 -19.30 -12.10
N PHE A 5 0.50 -18.97 -12.08
CA PHE A 5 -0.13 -18.27 -10.95
C PHE A 5 -0.27 -19.13 -9.69
N VAL A 6 -0.10 -20.45 -9.81
CA VAL A 6 -0.26 -21.40 -8.69
C VAL A 6 1.08 -21.99 -8.23
N GLY A 7 2.21 -21.56 -8.80
CA GLY A 7 3.53 -22.13 -8.48
C GLY A 7 3.76 -23.52 -9.08
N PHE A 8 3.01 -23.89 -10.12
CA PHE A 8 3.23 -25.12 -10.87
C PHE A 8 4.14 -24.83 -12.06
N ASP A 9 5.32 -25.44 -12.05
CA ASP A 9 6.23 -25.38 -13.17
C ASP A 9 5.86 -26.45 -14.19
N VAL A 10 5.48 -25.99 -15.38
CA VAL A 10 5.03 -26.84 -16.49
C VAL A 10 6.18 -27.68 -17.05
N GLN A 11 7.44 -27.22 -16.90
CA GLN A 11 8.61 -27.94 -17.40
C GLN A 11 9.02 -29.08 -16.46
N SER A 12 9.00 -28.85 -15.15
CA SER A 12 9.33 -29.88 -14.14
C SER A 12 8.12 -30.71 -13.68
N ASN A 13 6.90 -30.38 -14.12
CA ASN A 13 5.65 -31.02 -13.70
C ASN A 13 5.50 -31.09 -12.17
N SER A 14 6.04 -30.09 -11.46
CA SER A 14 6.13 -30.05 -10.02
C SER A 14 5.66 -28.71 -9.46
N PHE A 15 5.12 -28.73 -8.24
CA PHE A 15 4.82 -27.50 -7.50
C PHE A 15 6.11 -27.00 -6.85
N VAL A 16 6.71 -25.97 -7.44
CA VAL A 16 7.80 -25.23 -6.82
C VAL A 16 7.18 -24.02 -6.13
N LEU A 17 6.75 -24.21 -4.88
CA LEU A 17 6.17 -23.13 -4.09
C LEU A 17 7.22 -22.04 -3.79
N LEU A 18 8.49 -22.44 -3.69
CA LEU A 18 9.62 -21.60 -3.30
C LEU A 18 10.86 -21.99 -4.13
N PRO A 19 11.41 -21.10 -4.98
CA PRO A 19 12.62 -21.37 -5.73
C PRO A 19 13.84 -21.50 -4.80
N GLU A 20 14.77 -22.42 -5.11
CA GLU A 20 16.08 -22.45 -4.44
C GLU A 20 16.85 -21.14 -4.74
N GLY A 21 17.46 -20.54 -3.71
CA GLY A 21 18.13 -19.24 -3.85
C GLY A 21 17.20 -18.02 -3.92
N ALA A 22 15.93 -18.18 -3.55
CA ALA A 22 14.95 -17.11 -3.48
C ALA A 22 15.45 -15.88 -2.69
N ASP A 23 15.45 -14.71 -3.34
CA ASP A 23 15.69 -13.43 -2.67
C ASP A 23 14.44 -13.03 -1.88
N TRP A 24 14.43 -13.36 -0.58
CA TRP A 24 13.32 -13.11 0.33
C TRP A 24 12.94 -11.63 0.41
N GLN A 25 13.89 -10.72 0.25
CA GLN A 25 13.62 -9.30 0.23
C GLN A 25 12.76 -8.90 -0.97
N ARG A 26 13.03 -9.46 -2.15
CA ARG A 26 12.24 -9.18 -3.37
C ARG A 26 10.87 -9.84 -3.32
N ILE A 27 10.80 -11.09 -2.85
CA ILE A 27 9.53 -11.83 -2.78
C ILE A 27 8.59 -11.19 -1.75
N ALA A 28 9.10 -10.88 -0.55
CA ALA A 28 8.31 -10.24 0.48
C ALA A 28 7.90 -8.80 0.08
N ALA A 29 8.78 -8.05 -0.59
CA ALA A 29 8.44 -6.75 -1.19
C ALA A 29 7.31 -6.86 -2.21
N PHE A 30 7.40 -7.84 -3.12
CA PHE A 30 6.39 -8.10 -4.14
C PHE A 30 5.04 -8.47 -3.51
N ALA A 31 5.04 -9.39 -2.54
CA ALA A 31 3.84 -9.78 -1.81
C ALA A 31 3.20 -8.57 -1.10
N ALA A 32 3.98 -7.77 -0.37
CA ALA A 32 3.47 -6.61 0.36
C ALA A 32 2.90 -5.51 -0.55
N TYR A 33 3.57 -5.19 -1.66
CA TYR A 33 3.07 -4.17 -2.60
C TYR A 33 1.90 -4.65 -3.46
N SER A 34 1.84 -5.94 -3.82
CA SER A 34 0.68 -6.49 -4.53
C SER A 34 -0.62 -6.36 -3.71
N GLY A 35 -0.54 -6.44 -2.38
CA GLY A 35 -1.66 -6.21 -1.47
C GLY A 35 -2.04 -4.75 -1.23
N ALA A 36 -1.45 -3.79 -1.97
CA ALA A 36 -1.49 -2.36 -1.66
C ALA A 36 -1.13 -2.10 -0.18
N GLY A 37 -0.09 -2.78 0.30
CA GLY A 37 0.30 -2.79 1.70
C GLY A 37 0.78 -1.44 2.22
N GLY A 38 1.03 -1.40 3.52
CA GLY A 38 1.47 -0.18 4.18
C GLY A 38 0.32 0.75 4.56
N VAL A 39 0.67 2.01 4.72
CA VAL A 39 -0.26 3.08 5.12
C VAL A 39 -1.34 3.31 4.05
N VAL A 40 -1.08 2.93 2.79
CA VAL A 40 -2.03 3.07 1.67
C VAL A 40 -3.35 2.35 1.96
N ASN A 41 -3.30 1.14 2.52
CA ASN A 41 -4.50 0.39 2.89
C ASN A 41 -5.31 1.10 3.98
N LEU A 42 -4.61 1.64 4.99
CA LEU A 42 -5.23 2.40 6.08
C LEU A 42 -5.85 3.72 5.61
N MET A 43 -5.22 4.38 4.63
CA MET A 43 -5.68 5.65 4.07
C MET A 43 -7.01 5.56 3.31
N VAL A 44 -7.46 4.36 2.93
CA VAL A 44 -8.79 4.17 2.32
C VAL A 44 -9.92 4.66 3.24
N SER A 45 -9.73 4.52 4.55
CA SER A 45 -10.67 5.05 5.55
C SER A 45 -10.78 6.58 5.50
N ASN A 46 -9.67 7.28 5.22
CA ASN A 46 -9.67 8.73 5.03
C ASN A 46 -10.48 9.13 3.80
N TRP A 47 -10.32 8.43 2.66
CA TRP A 47 -11.13 8.66 1.47
C TRP A 47 -12.62 8.46 1.70
N THR A 48 -12.97 7.45 2.48
CA THR A 48 -14.35 7.16 2.87
C THR A 48 -14.90 8.30 3.73
N ARG A 49 -14.11 8.82 4.68
CA ARG A 49 -14.46 10.00 5.49
C ARG A 49 -14.66 11.24 4.62
N ASP A 50 -13.73 11.52 3.70
CA ASP A 50 -13.70 12.71 2.86
C ASP A 50 -14.90 12.75 1.88
N LYS A 51 -15.30 11.59 1.35
CA LYS A 51 -16.54 11.45 0.54
C LYS A 51 -17.82 11.62 1.37
N GLY A 52 -17.73 11.76 2.68
CA GLY A 52 -18.88 11.88 3.57
C GLY A 52 -19.66 10.57 3.73
N TYR A 53 -19.00 9.42 3.57
CA TYR A 53 -19.67 8.13 3.71
C TYR A 53 -19.97 7.84 5.19
N GLY A 54 -21.17 7.33 5.47
CA GLY A 54 -21.63 7.02 6.82
C GLY A 54 -21.49 8.23 7.76
N MET A 55 -20.79 8.02 8.88
CA MET A 55 -20.57 9.07 9.89
C MET A 55 -19.54 10.13 9.44
N GLY A 56 -18.82 9.91 8.34
CA GLY A 56 -17.87 10.87 7.76
C GLY A 56 -18.51 12.19 7.35
N LYS A 57 -19.81 12.17 6.99
CA LYS A 57 -20.58 13.39 6.69
C LYS A 57 -20.66 14.36 7.87
N ILE A 58 -20.57 13.83 9.10
CA ILE A 58 -20.78 14.60 10.34
C ILE A 58 -19.43 14.98 10.98
N THR A 59 -18.40 14.14 10.83
CA THR A 59 -17.09 14.35 11.47
C THR A 59 -16.16 15.30 10.70
N GLY A 60 -16.45 15.61 9.44
CA GLY A 60 -15.62 16.48 8.60
C GLY A 60 -14.33 15.79 8.11
N TYR A 61 -13.51 16.53 7.35
CA TYR A 61 -12.28 16.01 6.74
C TYR A 61 -11.17 17.07 6.68
N ILE A 62 -9.91 16.64 6.53
CA ILE A 62 -8.79 17.53 6.22
C ILE A 62 -8.79 17.77 4.69
N PRO A 63 -9.06 18.98 4.21
CA PRO A 63 -9.05 19.27 2.78
C PRO A 63 -7.65 19.07 2.19
N ALA A 64 -7.58 18.69 0.91
CA ALA A 64 -6.34 18.70 0.14
C ALA A 64 -5.74 20.11 0.15
N ALA A 65 -4.40 20.22 0.05
CA ALA A 65 -3.67 21.50 0.10
C ALA A 65 -4.23 22.59 -0.83
N ALA A 66 -4.79 22.20 -1.98
CA ALA A 66 -5.37 23.09 -2.99
C ALA A 66 -6.91 23.27 -2.87
N SER A 67 -7.58 22.60 -1.94
CA SER A 67 -9.02 22.72 -1.74
C SER A 67 -9.29 23.86 -0.76
N GLY A 68 -9.70 25.02 -1.28
CA GLY A 68 -10.01 26.23 -0.49
C GLY A 68 -11.20 26.09 0.48
N ALA A 69 -11.66 24.88 0.79
CA ALA A 69 -12.75 24.60 1.71
C ALA A 69 -12.27 24.61 3.18
N HIS A 70 -13.14 25.09 4.09
CA HIS A 70 -12.88 25.17 5.53
C HIS A 70 -13.83 24.27 6.36
N PRO A 71 -13.84 22.94 6.15
CA PRO A 71 -14.68 22.06 6.97
C PRO A 71 -14.17 22.02 8.42
N ARG A 72 -15.09 22.10 9.39
CA ARG A 72 -14.76 21.83 10.80
C ARG A 72 -14.42 20.34 10.94
N LEU A 73 -13.20 20.03 11.36
CA LEU A 73 -12.77 18.67 11.67
C LEU A 73 -13.12 18.34 13.14
N ALA A 74 -14.03 17.39 13.35
CA ALA A 74 -14.36 16.91 14.67
C ALA A 74 -13.18 16.11 15.26
N HIS A 75 -12.86 16.33 16.53
CA HIS A 75 -11.73 15.64 17.19
C HIS A 75 -12.06 14.21 17.65
N VAL A 76 -13.34 13.83 17.67
CA VAL A 76 -13.86 12.53 18.12
C VAL A 76 -14.87 12.08 17.08
N GLY A 77 -14.90 10.77 16.82
CA GLY A 77 -15.85 10.16 15.91
C GLY A 77 -17.30 10.36 16.36
N SER A 78 -18.25 10.21 15.45
CA SER A 78 -19.68 10.24 15.77
C SER A 78 -20.24 8.82 15.78
N ILE A 79 -21.08 8.52 16.76
CA ILE A 79 -21.85 7.27 16.84
C ILE A 79 -23.30 7.53 16.42
N PHE A 80 -24.01 6.47 16.01
CA PHE A 80 -25.46 6.50 15.79
C PHE A 80 -26.16 5.57 16.78
N THR A 81 -27.41 5.86 17.11
CA THR A 81 -28.21 5.01 17.99
C THR A 81 -28.60 3.71 17.30
N ILE A 82 -28.47 2.58 18.00
CA ILE A 82 -28.79 1.25 17.47
C ILE A 82 -30.32 1.12 17.40
N THR A 83 -30.88 1.49 16.25
CA THR A 83 -32.30 1.28 15.91
C THR A 83 -32.41 0.39 14.68
N PRO A 84 -33.54 -0.34 14.49
CA PRO A 84 -33.72 -1.18 13.31
C PRO A 84 -33.54 -0.43 11.98
N GLU A 85 -34.00 0.83 11.93
CA GLU A 85 -33.86 1.71 10.77
C GLU A 85 -32.39 2.07 10.49
N ASN A 86 -31.64 2.46 11.53
CA ASN A 86 -30.23 2.81 11.38
C ASN A 86 -29.38 1.60 11.00
N LEU A 87 -29.69 0.42 11.55
CA LEU A 87 -29.03 -0.83 11.15
C LEU A 87 -29.32 -1.20 9.69
N ALA A 88 -30.52 -0.91 9.16
CA ALA A 88 -30.83 -1.09 7.75
C ALA A 88 -29.98 -0.17 6.86
N LYS A 89 -29.83 1.11 7.25
CA LYS A 89 -28.96 2.08 6.57
C LYS A 89 -27.48 1.64 6.62
N TRP A 90 -27.00 1.17 7.77
CA TRP A 90 -25.65 0.64 7.94
C TRP A 90 -25.37 -0.54 7.01
N ARG A 91 -26.29 -1.52 6.92
CA ARG A 91 -26.15 -2.67 6.00
C ARG A 91 -26.16 -2.22 4.53
N GLY A 92 -27.01 -1.25 4.19
CA GLY A 92 -27.05 -0.66 2.85
C GLY A 92 -25.72 0.00 2.48
N TRP A 93 -25.18 0.82 3.38
CA TRP A 93 -23.85 1.41 3.23
C TRP A 93 -22.76 0.36 3.08
N TRP A 94 -22.77 -0.68 3.91
CA TRP A 94 -21.77 -1.75 3.84
C TRP A 94 -21.78 -2.49 2.49
N ARG A 95 -22.96 -2.67 1.88
CA ARG A 95 -23.08 -3.25 0.54
C ARG A 95 -22.36 -2.40 -0.51
N ILE A 96 -22.46 -1.07 -0.41
CA ILE A 96 -21.77 -0.15 -1.33
C ILE A 96 -20.26 -0.27 -1.14
N VAL A 97 -19.77 -0.30 0.11
CA VAL A 97 -18.35 -0.51 0.41
C VAL A 97 -17.85 -1.83 -0.15
N GLN A 98 -18.64 -2.91 -0.03
CA GLN A 98 -18.26 -4.21 -0.60
C GLN A 98 -18.15 -4.17 -2.12
N ILE A 99 -19.08 -3.50 -2.81
CA ILE A 99 -19.00 -3.36 -4.28
C ILE A 99 -17.76 -2.54 -4.66
N ASP A 100 -17.51 -1.42 -3.99
CA ASP A 100 -16.33 -0.60 -4.25
C ASP A 100 -15.02 -1.39 -4.06
N GLN A 101 -14.90 -2.15 -2.98
CA GLN A 101 -13.67 -2.89 -2.68
C GLN A 101 -13.49 -4.17 -3.52
N TYR A 102 -14.54 -4.99 -3.69
CA TYR A 102 -14.42 -6.26 -4.42
C TYR A 102 -14.58 -6.12 -5.93
N LEU A 103 -15.45 -5.22 -6.40
CA LEU A 103 -15.69 -5.07 -7.83
C LEU A 103 -14.77 -4.01 -8.42
N ILE A 104 -14.76 -2.81 -7.86
CA ILE A 104 -14.04 -1.68 -8.47
C ILE A 104 -12.54 -1.81 -8.18
N PHE A 105 -12.17 -1.93 -6.91
CA PHE A 105 -10.76 -1.96 -6.52
C PHE A 105 -10.10 -3.30 -6.89
N PHE A 106 -10.64 -4.43 -6.42
CA PHE A 106 -9.98 -5.73 -6.64
C PHE A 106 -9.92 -6.14 -8.11
N LEU A 107 -11.02 -6.06 -8.89
CA LEU A 107 -10.94 -6.37 -10.32
C LEU A 107 -10.12 -5.33 -11.09
N GLY A 108 -10.25 -4.04 -10.73
CA GLY A 108 -9.45 -2.97 -11.31
C GLY A 108 -7.96 -3.19 -11.09
N ALA A 109 -7.56 -3.64 -9.90
CA ALA A 109 -6.18 -3.98 -9.56
C ALA A 109 -5.70 -5.20 -10.34
N LEU A 110 -6.51 -6.25 -10.49
CA LEU A 110 -6.17 -7.43 -11.28
C LEU A 110 -5.91 -7.06 -12.75
N VAL A 111 -6.78 -6.25 -13.36
CA VAL A 111 -6.58 -5.76 -14.73
C VAL A 111 -5.37 -4.84 -14.81
N GLY A 112 -5.22 -3.94 -13.83
CA GLY A 112 -4.12 -2.98 -13.73
C GLY A 112 -2.75 -3.62 -13.55
N MET A 113 -2.66 -4.80 -12.93
CA MET A 113 -1.45 -5.61 -12.85
C MET A 113 -1.29 -6.51 -14.08
N GLY A 114 -2.39 -7.13 -14.53
CA GLY A 114 -2.38 -8.10 -15.63
C GLY A 114 -1.99 -7.49 -16.96
N LEU A 115 -2.51 -6.31 -17.32
CA LEU A 115 -2.22 -5.67 -18.60
C LEU A 115 -0.73 -5.30 -18.76
N PRO A 116 -0.08 -4.62 -17.80
CA PRO A 116 1.36 -4.37 -17.88
C PRO A 116 2.19 -5.65 -17.86
N ALA A 117 1.79 -6.68 -17.10
CA ALA A 117 2.49 -7.95 -17.06
C ALA A 117 2.43 -8.67 -18.43
N VAL A 118 1.27 -8.72 -19.07
CA VAL A 118 1.09 -9.28 -20.43
C VAL A 118 1.89 -8.48 -21.46
N LEU A 119 1.85 -7.15 -21.37
CA LEU A 119 2.64 -6.29 -22.24
C LEU A 119 4.14 -6.61 -22.09
N TYR A 120 4.64 -6.68 -20.86
CA TYR A 120 6.04 -6.97 -20.59
C TYR A 120 6.50 -8.29 -21.24
N VAL A 121 5.80 -9.39 -20.96
CA VAL A 121 6.17 -10.72 -21.52
C VAL A 121 5.95 -10.85 -23.02
N SER A 122 5.21 -9.92 -23.65
CA SER A 122 5.02 -9.91 -25.10
C SER A 122 6.22 -9.28 -25.83
N PHE A 123 7.00 -8.43 -25.16
CA PHE A 123 8.12 -7.69 -25.74
C PHE A 123 9.49 -8.16 -25.25
N VAL A 124 9.57 -8.74 -24.05
CA VAL A 124 10.83 -9.20 -23.43
C VAL A 124 10.77 -10.69 -23.19
N ASP A 125 11.74 -11.43 -23.75
CA ASP A 125 11.89 -12.87 -23.52
C ASP A 125 12.47 -13.09 -22.12
N GLY A 126 11.72 -13.80 -21.27
CA GLY A 126 12.07 -14.01 -19.86
C GLY A 126 13.41 -14.71 -19.62
N GLU A 127 13.94 -15.43 -20.61
CA GLU A 127 15.24 -16.11 -20.55
C GLU A 127 16.44 -15.17 -20.78
N THR A 128 16.21 -14.00 -21.41
CA THR A 128 17.26 -13.02 -21.75
C THR A 128 17.17 -11.73 -20.95
N ALA A 129 16.11 -11.56 -20.14
CA ALA A 129 15.86 -10.35 -19.38
C ALA A 129 16.96 -10.09 -18.34
N VAL A 130 17.64 -8.95 -18.45
CA VAL A 130 18.69 -8.58 -17.48
C VAL A 130 18.05 -8.04 -16.20
N PRO A 131 18.34 -8.60 -15.01
CA PRO A 131 17.73 -8.14 -13.75
C PRO A 131 18.02 -6.67 -13.44
N GLY A 132 17.00 -5.91 -13.00
CA GLY A 132 17.17 -4.56 -12.45
C GLY A 132 16.52 -3.45 -13.28
N LEU A 133 17.03 -2.21 -13.17
CA LEU A 133 16.47 -1.06 -13.90
C LEU A 133 16.67 -1.17 -15.43
N SER A 134 17.63 -1.98 -15.89
CA SER A 134 17.91 -2.27 -17.30
C SER A 134 16.71 -2.88 -18.02
N VAL A 135 15.86 -3.63 -17.30
CA VAL A 135 14.63 -4.23 -17.81
C VAL A 135 13.74 -3.20 -18.51
N MET A 136 13.64 -1.99 -17.95
CA MET A 136 12.80 -0.93 -18.53
C MET A 136 13.40 -0.35 -19.81
N ALA A 137 14.73 -0.29 -19.89
CA ALA A 137 15.44 0.13 -21.09
C ALA A 137 15.28 -0.92 -22.21
N GLU A 138 15.43 -2.21 -21.87
CA GLU A 138 15.20 -3.32 -22.79
C GLU A 138 13.77 -3.32 -23.34
N LEU A 139 12.77 -3.19 -22.47
CA LEU A 139 11.37 -3.05 -22.88
C LEU A 139 11.17 -1.88 -23.84
N GLY A 140 11.78 -0.72 -23.54
CA GLY A 140 11.75 0.45 -24.41
C GLY A 140 12.36 0.18 -25.79
N THR A 141 13.52 -0.47 -25.85
CA THR A 141 14.17 -0.83 -27.12
C THR A 141 13.36 -1.84 -27.92
N ALA A 142 12.80 -2.87 -27.28
CA ALA A 142 11.96 -3.89 -27.92
C ALA A 142 10.66 -3.29 -28.46
N MET A 143 10.04 -2.38 -27.69
CA MET A 143 8.87 -1.64 -28.14
C MET A 143 9.19 -0.70 -29.31
N ALA A 144 10.35 -0.03 -29.30
CA ALA A 144 10.74 0.86 -30.38
C ALA A 144 11.01 0.08 -31.67
N ALA A 145 11.62 -1.11 -31.57
CA ALA A 145 11.90 -1.97 -32.71
C ALA A 145 10.62 -2.49 -33.41
N ARG A 146 9.54 -2.73 -32.67
CA ARG A 146 8.28 -3.29 -33.21
C ARG A 146 7.21 -2.23 -33.49
N GLY A 147 7.06 -1.25 -32.60
CA GLY A 147 5.99 -0.24 -32.63
C GLY A 147 6.47 1.17 -32.96
N GLY A 148 7.78 1.38 -33.12
CA GLY A 148 8.37 2.68 -33.40
C GLY A 148 8.62 3.54 -32.17
N VAL A 149 9.43 4.58 -32.36
CA VAL A 149 9.87 5.49 -31.28
C VAL A 149 8.70 6.29 -30.69
N ALA A 150 7.76 6.75 -31.54
CA ALA A 150 6.62 7.54 -31.09
C ALA A 150 5.69 6.75 -30.14
N PHE A 151 5.41 5.48 -30.46
CA PHE A 151 4.64 4.58 -29.60
C PHE A 151 5.34 4.36 -28.26
N THR A 152 6.64 4.09 -28.30
CA THR A 152 7.46 3.86 -27.11
C THR A 152 7.49 5.08 -26.20
N PHE A 153 7.67 6.26 -26.77
CA PHE A 153 7.64 7.52 -26.02
C PHE A 153 6.28 7.74 -25.35
N MET A 154 5.18 7.53 -26.08
CA MET A 154 3.83 7.69 -25.52
C MET A 154 3.59 6.71 -24.35
N ALA A 155 3.97 5.45 -24.51
CA ALA A 155 3.85 4.45 -23.47
C ALA A 155 4.71 4.78 -22.23
N ALA A 156 5.96 5.22 -22.43
CA ALA A 156 6.83 5.66 -21.34
C ALA A 156 6.26 6.90 -20.63
N LEU A 157 5.73 7.87 -21.37
CA LEU A 157 5.09 9.07 -20.82
C LEU A 157 3.86 8.71 -19.98
N LEU A 158 2.99 7.82 -20.48
CA LEU A 158 1.82 7.34 -19.74
C LEU A 158 2.22 6.58 -18.48
N GLY A 159 3.24 5.70 -18.56
CA GLY A 159 3.78 4.99 -17.40
C GLY A 159 4.33 5.96 -16.35
N ALA A 160 5.13 6.94 -16.76
CA ALA A 160 5.66 7.99 -15.90
C ALA A 160 4.52 8.80 -15.26
N TRP A 161 3.49 9.17 -16.01
CA TRP A 161 2.35 9.93 -15.51
C TRP A 161 1.53 9.16 -14.48
N ILE A 162 1.27 7.88 -14.72
CA ILE A 162 0.55 6.99 -13.80
C ILE A 162 1.35 6.83 -12.51
N LEU A 163 2.65 6.56 -12.60
CA LEU A 163 3.53 6.43 -11.43
C LEU A 163 3.61 7.73 -10.65
N PHE A 164 3.81 8.86 -11.33
CA PHE A 164 3.87 10.18 -10.72
C PHE A 164 2.59 10.51 -9.95
N LYS A 165 1.42 10.35 -10.58
CA LYS A 165 0.11 10.54 -9.93
C LYS A 165 -0.02 9.63 -8.70
N THR A 166 0.38 8.37 -8.81
CA THR A 166 0.28 7.40 -7.71
C THR A 166 1.15 7.83 -6.53
N GLN A 167 2.39 8.26 -6.78
CA GLN A 167 3.29 8.74 -5.72
C GLN A 167 2.76 10.01 -5.04
N LEU A 168 2.17 10.94 -5.80
CA LEU A 168 1.51 12.12 -5.22
C LEU A 168 0.38 11.74 -4.27
N VAL A 169 -0.47 10.78 -4.64
CA VAL A 169 -1.58 10.32 -3.79
C VAL A 169 -1.06 9.65 -2.50
N ILE A 170 -0.01 8.84 -2.60
CA ILE A 170 0.60 8.18 -1.44
C ILE A 170 1.23 9.23 -0.49
N LEU A 171 1.97 10.20 -1.03
CA LEU A 171 2.57 11.28 -0.26
C LEU A 171 1.49 12.10 0.46
N GLU A 172 0.50 12.59 -0.27
CA GLU A 172 -0.60 13.39 0.27
C GLU A 172 -1.31 12.67 1.42
N GLY A 173 -1.70 11.42 1.20
CA GLY A 173 -2.47 10.72 2.23
C GLY A 173 -1.61 10.24 3.41
N THR A 174 -0.31 9.99 3.22
CA THR A 174 0.60 9.70 4.35
C THR A 174 0.76 10.94 5.23
N VAL A 175 0.97 12.10 4.62
CA VAL A 175 1.03 13.39 5.34
C VAL A 175 -0.29 13.66 6.05
N ARG A 176 -1.43 13.40 5.41
CA ARG A 176 -2.76 13.55 6.03
C ARG A 176 -2.92 12.63 7.23
N ALA A 177 -2.56 11.36 7.11
CA ALA A 177 -2.67 10.38 8.21
C ALA A 177 -1.83 10.80 9.43
N ILE A 178 -0.59 11.26 9.21
CA ILE A 178 0.27 11.77 10.28
C ILE A 178 -0.33 13.05 10.89
N ALA A 179 -0.83 13.98 10.06
CA ALA A 179 -1.45 15.20 10.55
C ALA A 179 -2.72 14.92 11.39
N ASP A 180 -3.59 14.00 10.94
CA ASP A 180 -4.77 13.53 11.69
C ASP A 180 -4.36 12.89 13.03
N LEU A 181 -3.31 12.07 13.06
CA LEU A 181 -2.78 11.46 14.29
C LEU A 181 -2.25 12.51 15.27
N LEU A 182 -1.45 13.46 14.79
CA LEU A 182 -0.91 14.54 15.61
C LEU A 182 -2.01 15.46 16.15
N TRP A 183 -3.02 15.74 15.33
CA TRP A 183 -4.18 16.56 15.70
C TRP A 183 -5.04 15.90 16.78
N SER A 184 -5.33 14.62 16.63
CA SER A 184 -6.15 13.85 17.59
C SER A 184 -5.42 13.57 18.91
N SER A 185 -4.10 13.35 18.86
CA SER A 185 -3.32 12.88 20.02
C SER A 185 -2.87 13.99 20.97
N SER A 186 -2.77 15.25 20.54
CA SER A 186 -2.18 16.32 21.36
C SER A 186 -3.01 17.59 21.42
N HIS A 187 -3.44 17.95 22.64
CA HIS A 187 -4.10 19.24 22.90
C HIS A 187 -3.17 20.43 22.63
N ARG A 188 -1.86 20.30 22.89
CA ARG A 188 -0.88 21.37 22.64
C ARG A 188 -0.73 21.67 21.14
N ILE A 189 -0.74 20.63 20.31
CA ILE A 189 -0.68 20.77 18.85
C ILE A 189 -1.97 21.41 18.30
N ARG A 190 -3.13 21.11 18.90
CA ARG A 190 -4.40 21.74 18.51
C ARG A 190 -4.49 23.24 18.77
N HIS A 191 -3.83 23.75 19.81
CA HIS A 191 -3.78 25.20 20.08
C HIS A 191 -2.60 25.91 19.39
N TRP A 192 -1.71 25.15 18.77
CA TRP A 192 -0.56 25.69 18.06
C TRP A 192 -1.01 26.42 16.79
N ARG A 193 -0.43 27.61 16.55
CA ARG A 193 -0.78 28.50 15.42
C ARG A 193 -2.28 28.74 15.23
N GLY A 194 -3.02 28.93 16.34
CA GLY A 194 -4.44 29.29 16.28
C GLY A 194 -5.37 28.14 15.88
N GLY A 195 -4.90 26.89 15.91
CA GLY A 195 -5.71 25.71 15.60
C GLY A 195 -6.00 25.50 14.12
N ASP A 196 -5.18 26.06 13.22
CA ASP A 196 -5.23 25.71 11.80
C ASP A 196 -4.51 24.38 11.54
N VAL A 197 -5.30 23.34 11.25
CA VAL A 197 -4.82 22.00 10.87
C VAL A 197 -3.85 22.04 9.67
N ARG A 198 -3.98 23.04 8.78
CA ARG A 198 -3.11 23.16 7.60
C ARG A 198 -1.66 23.46 7.96
N ALA A 199 -1.41 24.19 9.05
CA ALA A 199 -0.04 24.45 9.50
C ALA A 199 0.67 23.13 9.86
N ILE A 200 -0.05 22.21 10.51
CA ILE A 200 0.47 20.87 10.82
C ILE A 200 0.69 20.09 9.53
N TYR A 201 -0.31 20.08 8.64
CA TYR A 201 -0.21 19.40 7.34
C TYR A 201 1.03 19.85 6.54
N TYR A 202 1.21 21.16 6.34
CA TYR A 202 2.35 21.70 5.57
C TYR A 202 3.69 21.45 6.26
N THR A 203 3.72 21.43 7.60
CA THR A 203 4.93 21.09 8.35
C THR A 203 5.31 19.63 8.14
N VAL A 204 4.35 18.71 8.25
CA VAL A 204 4.58 17.28 8.00
C VAL A 204 4.98 17.04 6.54
N LEU A 205 4.35 17.73 5.59
CA LEU A 205 4.72 17.66 4.17
C LEU A 205 6.16 18.11 3.94
N ALA A 206 6.56 19.26 4.51
CA ALA A 206 7.92 19.77 4.38
C ALA A 206 8.94 18.78 4.95
N ILE A 207 8.67 18.21 6.12
CA ILE A 207 9.53 17.19 6.72
C ILE A 207 9.64 15.95 5.82
N ALA A 208 8.52 15.47 5.28
CA ALA A 208 8.51 14.30 4.39
C ALA A 208 9.31 14.55 3.09
N VAL A 209 9.18 15.74 2.49
CA VAL A 209 9.93 16.11 1.28
C VAL A 209 11.42 16.25 1.57
N VAL A 210 11.79 16.93 2.66
CA VAL A 210 13.20 17.06 3.07
C VAL A 210 13.81 15.68 3.36
N TRP A 211 13.09 14.83 4.08
CA TRP A 211 13.53 13.46 4.34
C TRP A 211 13.70 12.66 3.04
N GLY A 212 12.77 12.77 2.09
CA GLY A 212 12.89 12.14 0.78
C GLY A 212 14.15 12.57 0.03
N MET A 213 14.48 13.87 0.02
CA MET A 213 15.71 14.39 -0.58
C MET A 213 16.98 13.84 0.09
N VAL A 214 16.97 13.69 1.42
CA VAL A 214 18.08 13.12 2.19
C VAL A 214 18.22 11.62 1.90
N ALA A 215 17.11 10.88 1.93
CA ALA A 215 17.09 9.44 1.69
C ALA A 215 17.68 9.08 0.31
N LEU A 216 17.33 9.84 -0.73
CA LEU A 216 17.87 9.67 -2.09
C LEU A 216 19.39 9.90 -2.20
N ARG A 217 20.02 10.56 -1.23
CA ARG A 217 21.49 10.70 -1.17
C ARG A 217 22.17 9.57 -0.43
N ILE A 218 21.45 8.86 0.44
CA ILE A 218 22.03 7.84 1.34
C ILE A 218 22.07 6.48 0.65
N SER A 219 21.05 6.12 -0.13
CA SER A 219 20.96 4.80 -0.74
C SER A 219 20.32 4.86 -2.13
N GLN A 220 20.52 3.80 -2.90
CA GLN A 220 19.97 3.68 -4.25
C GLN A 220 18.43 3.57 -4.18
N PRO A 221 17.69 4.22 -5.11
CA PRO A 221 16.23 4.23 -5.08
C PRO A 221 15.58 2.85 -5.03
N ILE A 222 16.17 1.85 -5.69
CA ILE A 222 15.63 0.49 -5.71
C ILE A 222 15.69 -0.19 -4.34
N ILE A 223 16.75 0.04 -3.56
CA ILE A 223 16.90 -0.52 -2.21
C ILE A 223 15.88 0.14 -1.29
N LEU A 224 15.76 1.48 -1.36
CA LEU A 224 14.76 2.22 -0.59
C LEU A 224 13.33 1.76 -0.89
N LEU A 225 13.04 1.48 -2.16
CA LEU A 225 11.74 0.96 -2.60
C LEU A 225 11.48 -0.45 -2.05
N GLN A 226 12.47 -1.35 -2.09
CA GLN A 226 12.34 -2.69 -1.54
C GLN A 226 12.18 -2.69 -0.02
N VAL A 227 12.96 -1.88 0.71
CA VAL A 227 12.82 -1.74 2.16
C VAL A 227 11.45 -1.14 2.50
N GLY A 228 11.01 -0.10 1.77
CA GLY A 228 9.68 0.48 1.93
C GLY A 228 8.55 -0.54 1.69
N ALA A 229 8.70 -1.40 0.68
CA ALA A 229 7.75 -2.47 0.39
C ALA A 229 7.67 -3.52 1.51
N ASN A 230 8.80 -3.97 2.02
CA ASN A 230 8.82 -4.90 3.15
C ASN A 230 8.22 -4.26 4.42
N MET A 231 8.49 -2.97 4.66
CA MET A 231 7.88 -2.24 5.77
C MET A 231 6.36 -2.08 5.62
N ALA A 232 5.86 -1.97 4.40
CA ALA A 232 4.43 -2.05 4.13
C ALA A 232 3.83 -3.41 4.57
N GLY A 233 4.57 -4.51 4.45
CA GLY A 233 4.19 -5.82 5.00
C GLY A 233 4.07 -5.81 6.53
N VAL A 234 5.02 -5.20 7.23
CA VAL A 234 4.96 -5.04 8.70
C VAL A 234 3.72 -4.26 9.13
N VAL A 235 3.42 -3.16 8.43
CA VAL A 235 2.21 -2.37 8.69
C VAL A 235 0.96 -3.21 8.46
N LEU A 236 0.90 -4.07 7.44
CA LEU A 236 -0.25 -4.95 7.22
C LEU A 236 -0.46 -5.95 8.37
N VAL A 237 0.61 -6.52 8.92
CA VAL A 237 0.53 -7.42 10.08
C VAL A 237 -0.06 -6.68 11.29
N ILE A 238 0.54 -5.54 11.64
CA ILE A 238 0.12 -4.75 12.81
C ILE A 238 -1.32 -4.25 12.63
N SER A 239 -1.63 -3.67 11.47
CA SER A 239 -2.95 -3.12 11.19
C SER A 239 -4.04 -4.19 11.15
N SER A 240 -3.79 -5.37 10.59
CA SER A 240 -4.79 -6.45 10.54
C SER A 240 -5.21 -6.89 11.95
N ILE A 241 -4.23 -7.07 12.86
CA ILE A 241 -4.48 -7.40 14.26
C ILE A 241 -5.18 -6.25 14.99
N HIS A 242 -4.72 -5.01 14.76
CA HIS A 242 -5.30 -3.83 15.41
C HIS A 242 -6.74 -3.57 14.96
N ILE A 243 -7.05 -3.71 13.66
CA ILE A 243 -8.40 -3.59 13.11
C ILE A 243 -9.31 -4.66 13.69
N LEU A 244 -8.82 -5.90 13.82
CA LEU A 244 -9.59 -6.97 14.46
C LEU A 244 -9.93 -6.61 15.90
N TYR A 245 -8.93 -6.22 16.69
CA TYR A 245 -9.11 -5.83 18.09
C TYR A 245 -10.09 -4.67 18.25
N VAL A 246 -9.91 -3.58 17.50
CA VAL A 246 -10.78 -2.40 17.56
C VAL A 246 -12.23 -2.77 17.22
N ASN A 247 -12.43 -3.56 16.16
CA ASN A 247 -13.76 -3.92 15.69
C ASN A 247 -14.48 -4.97 16.55
N THR A 248 -13.77 -5.72 17.39
CA THR A 248 -14.39 -6.68 18.32
C THR A 248 -14.54 -6.13 19.73
N THR A 249 -13.73 -5.15 20.12
CA THR A 249 -13.71 -4.60 21.49
C THR A 249 -14.56 -3.34 21.62
N PHE A 250 -14.52 -2.43 20.65
CA PHE A 250 -15.18 -1.12 20.76
C PHE A 250 -16.53 -1.03 20.03
N LEU A 251 -16.80 -1.92 19.07
CA LEU A 251 -18.07 -1.91 18.35
C LEU A 251 -19.17 -2.67 19.12
N PRO A 252 -20.40 -2.13 19.14
CA PRO A 252 -21.58 -2.87 19.59
C PRO A 252 -21.71 -4.21 18.87
N PRO A 253 -22.18 -5.29 19.54
CA PRO A 253 -22.29 -6.63 18.97
C PRO A 253 -22.97 -6.70 17.59
N GLU A 254 -23.95 -5.82 17.35
CA GLU A 254 -24.73 -5.75 16.11
C GLU A 254 -23.94 -5.22 14.90
N LEU A 255 -22.84 -4.50 15.15
CA LEU A 255 -21.97 -3.90 14.14
C LEU A 255 -20.66 -4.67 13.94
N GLN A 256 -20.40 -5.67 14.77
CA GLN A 256 -19.15 -6.42 14.72
C GLN A 256 -19.02 -7.22 13.41
N PRO A 257 -17.79 -7.41 12.90
CA PRO A 257 -17.57 -8.20 11.71
C PRO A 257 -18.00 -9.67 11.93
N PRO A 258 -18.58 -10.33 10.92
CA PRO A 258 -18.88 -11.76 10.96
C PRO A 258 -17.59 -12.58 11.09
N LEU A 259 -17.71 -13.83 11.58
CA LEU A 259 -16.58 -14.69 11.91
C LEU A 259 -15.58 -14.86 10.75
N TRP A 260 -16.06 -15.05 9.52
CA TRP A 260 -15.18 -15.23 8.36
C TRP A 260 -14.25 -14.04 8.11
N ARG A 261 -14.69 -12.79 8.39
CA ARG A 261 -13.83 -11.60 8.26
C ARG A 261 -12.78 -11.55 9.36
N ARG A 262 -13.13 -12.01 10.56
CA ARG A 262 -12.17 -12.12 11.67
C ARG A 262 -11.08 -13.13 11.33
N VAL A 263 -11.48 -14.30 10.82
CA VAL A 263 -10.55 -15.32 10.33
C VAL A 263 -9.71 -14.79 9.17
N ALA A 264 -10.29 -14.06 8.22
CA ALA A 264 -9.55 -13.47 7.11
C ALA A 264 -8.49 -12.45 7.58
N LEU A 265 -8.78 -11.62 8.59
CA LEU A 265 -7.79 -10.69 9.17
C LEU A 265 -6.66 -11.44 9.88
N ILE A 266 -6.95 -12.53 10.59
CA ILE A 266 -5.92 -13.38 11.20
C ILE A 266 -5.06 -14.03 10.11
N ALA A 267 -5.69 -14.60 9.07
CA ALA A 267 -4.97 -15.19 7.94
C ALA A 267 -4.09 -14.16 7.23
N THR A 268 -4.57 -12.93 7.06
CA THR A 268 -3.80 -11.80 6.52
C THR A 268 -2.56 -11.51 7.37
N ALA A 269 -2.73 -11.42 8.70
CA ALA A 269 -1.62 -11.19 9.62
C ALA A 269 -0.58 -12.32 9.58
N LEU A 270 -1.02 -13.58 9.51
CA LEU A 270 -0.13 -14.74 9.41
C LEU A 270 0.60 -14.79 8.07
N PHE A 271 -0.10 -14.52 6.97
CA PHE A 271 0.45 -14.53 5.62
C PHE A 271 1.52 -13.45 5.44
N TYR A 272 1.24 -12.19 5.78
CA TYR A 272 2.26 -11.14 5.68
C TYR A 272 3.33 -11.28 6.77
N GLY A 273 2.97 -11.83 7.94
CA GLY A 273 3.90 -12.11 9.02
C GLY A 273 4.98 -13.13 8.65
N SER A 274 4.63 -14.16 7.88
CA SER A 274 5.62 -15.12 7.38
C SER A 274 6.60 -14.47 6.40
N PHE A 275 6.14 -13.63 5.47
CA PHE A 275 7.04 -12.90 4.56
C PHE A 275 7.94 -11.90 5.29
N VAL A 276 7.41 -11.20 6.29
CA VAL A 276 8.22 -10.32 7.15
C VAL A 276 9.30 -11.12 7.88
N TYR A 277 8.94 -12.27 8.46
CA TYR A 277 9.91 -13.14 9.12
C TYR A 277 11.01 -13.60 8.15
N LEU A 278 10.62 -14.09 6.97
CA LEU A 278 11.55 -14.56 5.93
C LEU A 278 12.51 -13.46 5.48
N TRP A 279 12.00 -12.24 5.29
CA TRP A 279 12.82 -11.07 4.96
C TRP A 279 13.82 -10.70 6.06
N LEU A 280 13.34 -10.66 7.32
CA LEU A 280 14.19 -10.29 8.46
C LEU A 280 15.30 -11.33 8.72
N MET A 281 14.97 -12.61 8.58
CA MET A 281 15.84 -13.73 8.96
C MET A 281 16.63 -14.34 7.78
N GLY A 282 16.29 -14.01 6.54
CA GLY A 282 17.01 -14.50 5.36
C GLY A 282 16.62 -15.91 4.90
N GLY A 283 15.52 -16.45 5.41
CA GLY A 283 15.02 -17.79 5.07
C GLY A 283 14.19 -18.45 6.16
N LEU A 284 13.73 -19.67 5.88
CA LEU A 284 13.04 -20.51 6.89
C LEU A 284 13.99 -20.87 8.04
N LEU A 285 15.20 -21.29 7.68
CA LEU A 285 16.34 -21.30 8.59
C LEU A 285 17.03 -19.94 8.49
N PRO A 286 17.31 -19.27 9.61
CA PRO A 286 18.00 -17.98 9.60
C PRO A 286 19.34 -18.11 8.88
N ASN A 287 19.52 -17.28 7.86
CA ASN A 287 20.79 -17.16 7.16
C ASN A 287 21.35 -15.75 7.44
N PRO A 288 22.41 -15.65 8.29
CA PRO A 288 23.02 -14.37 8.63
C PRO A 288 23.54 -13.60 7.42
N ASP A 289 23.83 -14.24 6.30
CA ASP A 289 24.39 -13.58 5.10
C ASP A 289 23.33 -12.92 4.22
N THR A 290 22.06 -13.34 4.34
CA THR A 290 20.95 -12.87 3.49
C THR A 290 19.84 -12.17 4.26
N GLY A 291 19.78 -12.34 5.59
CA GLY A 291 18.77 -11.71 6.42
C GLY A 291 18.96 -10.20 6.56
N PHE A 292 17.86 -9.45 6.45
CA PHE A 292 17.91 -7.99 6.57
C PHE A 292 18.43 -7.54 7.94
N LEU A 293 18.02 -8.21 9.03
CA LEU A 293 18.44 -7.86 10.39
C LEU A 293 19.94 -8.05 10.62
N PHE A 294 20.53 -9.07 9.99
CA PHE A 294 21.93 -9.43 10.18
C PHE A 294 22.87 -8.59 9.32
N ASN A 295 22.36 -7.97 8.26
CA ASN A 295 23.16 -7.20 7.31
C ASN A 295 22.72 -5.76 7.10
N ILE A 296 22.09 -5.13 8.10
CA ILE A 296 21.66 -3.72 8.02
C ILE A 296 22.74 -2.81 7.39
N PRO A 297 24.04 -2.88 7.73
CA PRO A 297 25.06 -2.01 7.15
C PRO A 297 25.17 -2.11 5.62
N GLN A 298 24.99 -3.31 5.03
CA GLN A 298 25.19 -3.53 3.60
C GLN A 298 24.18 -2.78 2.72
N TYR A 299 22.99 -2.50 3.26
CA TYR A 299 21.90 -1.82 2.55
C TYR A 299 22.02 -0.30 2.53
N PHE A 300 22.88 0.25 3.39
CA PHE A 300 23.07 1.70 3.57
C PHE A 300 24.51 2.16 3.31
N SER A 301 25.47 1.24 3.16
CA SER A 301 26.79 1.55 2.63
C SER A 301 26.71 1.68 1.11
N GLY A 302 26.61 2.91 0.60
CA GLY A 302 26.53 3.20 -0.84
C GLY A 302 27.76 2.73 -1.63
N ARG A 303 27.79 1.44 -2.01
CA ARG A 303 28.62 0.88 -3.06
C ARG A 303 27.76 0.51 -4.26
#